data_AF-A0A2V9YR26-F1
#
_entry.id   AF-A0A2V9YR26-F1
#
_cell.length_a   1.000
_cell.length_b   1.000
_cell.length_c   1.000
_cell.angle_alpha   90.00
_cell.angle_beta   90.00
_cell.angle_gamma   90.00
#
_symmetry.space_group_name_H-M   'P 1'
#
loop_
_entity.id
_entity.type
_entity.pdbx_description
1 polymer ?
#
loop_
_entity_poly.entity_id
_entity_poly.type
_entity_poly.pdbx_seq_one_letter_code
_entity_poly.pdbx_strand_id
1 'polypeptide(L)'
;MTANSSNPLYRCAGPNCGIVKKANDRWWLMWTSIESFKAPVLYLAPWNEELAQAEGTLHVCGELCAQKLQSQFMGNVRDNQVKGTGRLAGL
;
A
#
# COMPACT_ATOMS: atom_id res chain seq x y z
N MET A 1 -0.63 -17.56 -34.68
CA MET A 1 -1.38 -16.95 -33.57
C MET A 1 -0.43 -16.86 -32.39
N THR A 2 0.27 -15.75 -32.24
CA THR A 2 1.35 -15.57 -31.25
C THR A 2 0.78 -15.07 -29.92
N ALA A 3 1.26 -15.69 -28.84
CA ALA A 3 0.93 -15.53 -27.42
C ALA A 3 0.29 -14.17 -27.02
N ASN A 4 -0.90 -14.23 -26.43
CA ASN A 4 -1.46 -13.09 -25.71
C ASN A 4 -0.78 -13.02 -24.34
N SER A 5 0.37 -12.34 -24.30
CA SER A 5 1.13 -12.08 -23.08
C SER A 5 0.27 -11.24 -22.13
N SER A 6 -0.42 -11.91 -21.20
CA SER A 6 -1.20 -11.31 -20.13
C SER A 6 -0.29 -10.59 -19.14
N ASN A 7 0.31 -9.47 -19.55
CA ASN A 7 1.04 -8.62 -18.63
C ASN A 7 0.05 -8.04 -17.63
N PRO A 8 0.25 -8.26 -16.31
CA PRO A 8 -0.63 -7.70 -15.30
C PRO A 8 -0.66 -6.17 -15.42
N LEU A 9 -1.86 -5.61 -15.56
CA LEU A 9 -2.09 -4.16 -15.60
C LEU A 9 -2.11 -3.62 -14.18
N TYR A 10 -0.97 -3.11 -13.70
CA TYR A 10 -0.88 -2.48 -12.39
C TYR A 10 -1.51 -1.08 -12.39
N ARG A 11 -2.37 -0.81 -11.40
CA ARG A 11 -3.06 0.47 -11.22
C ARG A 11 -2.65 1.12 -9.91
N CYS A 12 -2.48 2.43 -9.92
CA CYS A 12 -2.11 3.18 -8.74
C CYS A 12 -3.22 3.11 -7.68
N ALA A 13 -2.85 2.71 -6.46
CA ALA A 13 -3.72 2.66 -5.29
C ALA A 13 -3.96 4.03 -4.64
N GLY A 14 -3.29 5.08 -5.14
CA GLY A 14 -3.45 6.44 -4.63
C GLY A 14 -4.90 6.92 -4.69
N PRO A 15 -5.43 7.59 -3.65
CA PRO A 15 -6.80 8.08 -3.62
C PRO A 15 -7.10 8.96 -4.84
N ASN A 16 -8.13 8.57 -5.61
CA ASN A 16 -8.58 9.24 -6.83
C ASN A 16 -7.51 9.36 -7.94
N CYS A 17 -6.52 8.44 -8.00
CA CYS A 17 -5.45 8.50 -8.99
C CYS A 17 -5.77 7.74 -10.29
N GLY A 18 -5.89 6.41 -10.23
CA GLY A 18 -6.28 5.58 -11.38
C GLY A 18 -5.24 5.43 -12.50
N ILE A 19 -4.05 6.02 -12.39
CA ILE A 19 -2.96 5.87 -13.36
C ILE A 19 -2.59 4.37 -13.48
N VAL A 20 -2.32 3.93 -14.71
CA VAL A 20 -1.84 2.57 -15.04
C VAL A 20 -0.34 2.60 -15.29
N LYS A 21 0.40 1.63 -14.74
CA LYS A 21 1.85 1.55 -14.90
C LYS A 21 2.25 1.25 -16.34
N LYS A 22 3.23 2.00 -16.86
CA LYS A 22 3.93 1.71 -18.12
C LYS A 22 5.28 1.04 -17.85
N ALA A 23 5.89 0.49 -18.90
CA ALA A 23 7.14 -0.29 -18.80
C ALA A 23 8.28 0.45 -18.07
N ASN A 24 8.47 1.74 -18.36
CA ASN A 24 9.61 2.54 -17.88
C ASN A 24 9.27 3.50 -16.73
N ASP A 25 8.08 3.37 -16.13
CA ASP A 25 7.70 4.29 -15.05
C ASP A 25 8.42 3.92 -13.74
N ARG A 26 8.94 4.93 -13.03
CA ARG A 26 9.49 4.79 -11.69
C ARG A 26 8.36 4.78 -10.66
N TRP A 27 7.88 3.58 -10.33
CA TRP A 27 6.82 3.36 -9.36
C TRP A 27 7.38 2.90 -8.01
N TRP A 28 6.53 3.01 -7.01
CA TRP A 28 6.78 2.56 -5.66
C TRP A 28 5.79 1.46 -5.28
N LEU A 29 6.17 0.69 -4.28
CA LEU A 29 5.37 -0.35 -3.66
C LEU A 29 5.21 -0.01 -2.18
N MET A 30 3.99 -0.18 -1.67
CA MET A 30 3.68 0.03 -0.27
C MET A 30 2.91 -1.16 0.28
N TRP A 31 3.23 -1.59 1.49
CA TRP A 31 2.51 -2.68 2.16
C TRP A 31 2.62 -2.50 3.67
N THR A 32 1.76 -3.20 4.42
CA THR A 32 1.76 -3.16 5.88
C THR A 32 2.09 -4.52 6.47
N SER A 33 2.86 -4.54 7.56
CA SER A 33 3.06 -5.73 8.39
C SER A 33 3.05 -5.36 9.87
N ILE A 34 2.78 -6.33 10.74
CA ILE A 34 2.81 -6.18 12.21
C ILE A 34 3.92 -7.00 12.86
N GLU A 35 4.57 -7.87 12.10
CA GLU A 35 5.35 -9.00 12.63
C GLU A 35 6.56 -8.55 13.45
N SER A 36 7.29 -7.53 12.98
CA SER A 36 8.55 -7.14 13.60
C SER A 36 8.40 -6.30 14.87
N PHE A 37 7.31 -5.54 15.01
CA PHE A 37 7.18 -4.52 16.07
C PHE A 37 5.93 -4.66 16.94
N LYS A 38 5.10 -5.70 16.72
CA LYS A 38 3.77 -5.85 17.36
C LYS A 38 2.88 -4.60 17.18
N ALA A 39 3.16 -3.82 16.15
CA ALA A 39 2.48 -2.60 15.79
C ALA A 39 2.43 -2.53 14.25
N PRO A 40 1.38 -1.95 13.65
CA PRO A 40 1.33 -1.76 12.21
C PRO A 40 2.51 -0.91 11.74
N VAL A 41 3.27 -1.44 10.78
CA VAL A 41 4.35 -0.74 10.09
C VAL A 41 3.99 -0.65 8.61
N LEU A 42 4.14 0.54 8.06
CA LEU A 42 3.99 0.80 6.64
C LEU A 42 5.38 0.84 6.00
N TYR A 43 5.60 -0.05 5.04
CA TYR A 43 6.83 -0.12 4.26
C TYR A 43 6.64 0.61 2.93
N LEU A 44 7.73 1.19 2.43
CA LEU A 44 7.81 1.84 1.13
C LEU A 44 9.11 1.41 0.46
N ALA A 45 9.02 0.90 -0.76
CA ALA A 45 10.19 0.52 -1.55
C ALA A 45 10.02 0.92 -3.01
N PRO A 46 11.13 1.11 -3.75
CA PRO A 46 11.10 1.18 -5.21
C PRO A 46 10.46 -0.08 -5.80
N TRP A 47 10.01 0.03 -7.04
CA TRP A 47 9.45 -1.11 -7.77
C TRP A 47 10.36 -2.33 -7.77
N ASN A 48 9.78 -3.47 -7.42
CA ASN A 48 10.38 -4.80 -7.48
C ASN A 48 9.29 -5.78 -7.93
N GLU A 49 9.56 -6.61 -8.94
CA GLU A 49 8.54 -7.46 -9.55
C GLU A 49 7.98 -8.53 -8.60
N GLU A 50 8.81 -9.06 -7.70
CA GLU A 50 8.36 -10.05 -6.72
C GLU A 50 7.43 -9.40 -5.68
N LEU A 51 7.82 -8.25 -5.13
CA LEU A 51 7.00 -7.50 -4.20
C LEU A 51 5.70 -7.00 -4.85
N ALA A 52 5.73 -6.63 -6.14
CA ALA A 52 4.54 -6.16 -6.86
C ALA A 52 3.44 -7.23 -6.98
N GLN A 53 3.81 -8.50 -6.90
CA GLN A 53 2.90 -9.66 -6.94
C GLN A 53 2.51 -10.15 -5.55
N ALA A 54 3.18 -9.69 -4.49
CA ALA A 54 2.88 -10.09 -3.13
C ALA A 54 1.48 -9.59 -2.70
N GLU A 55 0.79 -10.41 -1.91
CA GLU A 55 -0.53 -10.10 -1.40
C GLU A 55 -0.50 -8.84 -0.51
N GLY A 56 -1.48 -7.96 -0.69
CA GLY A 56 -1.58 -6.72 0.08
C GLY A 56 -0.61 -5.62 -0.35
N THR A 57 0.22 -5.84 -1.37
CA THR A 57 1.05 -4.78 -1.96
C THR A 57 0.20 -3.79 -2.74
N LEU A 58 0.38 -2.51 -2.42
CA LEU A 58 -0.20 -1.37 -3.11
C LEU A 58 0.80 -0.81 -4.12
N HIS A 59 0.39 -0.66 -5.38
CA HIS A 59 1.19 -0.02 -6.43
C HIS A 59 0.99 1.49 -6.39
N VAL A 60 2.08 2.26 -6.47
CA VAL A 60 2.03 3.71 -6.28
C VAL A 60 2.82 4.42 -7.37
N CYS A 61 2.17 5.30 -8.13
CA CYS A 61 2.77 5.92 -9.31
C CYS A 61 3.79 7.02 -9.01
N GLY A 62 3.90 7.46 -7.75
CA GLY A 62 4.80 8.53 -7.36
C GLY A 62 4.53 9.09 -5.97
N GLU A 63 5.33 10.09 -5.60
CA GLU A 63 5.40 10.68 -4.26
C GLU A 63 4.03 11.12 -3.71
N LEU A 64 3.26 11.89 -4.48
CA LEU A 64 1.98 12.44 -4.00
C LEU A 64 0.98 11.34 -3.63
N CYS A 65 0.94 10.24 -4.40
CA CYS A 65 0.07 9.12 -4.07
C CYS A 65 0.57 8.35 -2.84
N ALA A 66 1.89 8.22 -2.69
CA ALA A 66 2.49 7.61 -1.50
C ALA A 66 2.15 8.41 -0.24
N GLN A 67 2.31 9.74 -0.27
CA GLN A 67 1.99 10.62 0.86
C GLN A 67 0.52 10.54 1.28
N LYS A 68 -0.42 10.49 0.32
CA LYS A 68 -1.84 10.31 0.62
C LYS A 68 -2.13 8.99 1.32
N LEU A 69 -1.53 7.89 0.85
CA LEU A 69 -1.67 6.58 1.46
C LEU A 69 -1.03 6.51 2.85
N GLN A 70 0.14 7.13 3.04
CA GLN A 70 0.78 7.28 4.35
C GLN A 70 -0.12 8.05 5.33
N SER A 71 -0.71 9.17 4.88
CA SER A 71 -1.63 9.95 5.70
C SER A 71 -2.87 9.14 6.11
N GLN A 72 -3.45 8.37 5.20
CA GLN A 72 -4.57 7.47 5.50
C GLN A 72 -4.17 6.36 6.49
N PHE A 73 -3.01 5.74 6.30
CA PHE A 73 -2.49 4.75 7.24
C PHE A 73 -2.33 5.35 8.65
N MET A 74 -1.72 6.52 8.78
CA MET A 74 -1.55 7.21 10.06
C MET A 74 -2.89 7.53 10.73
N GLY A 75 -3.89 7.97 9.94
CA GLY A 75 -5.26 8.18 10.43
C GLY A 75 -5.87 6.89 10.99
N ASN A 76 -5.77 5.79 10.23
CA ASN A 76 -6.31 4.50 10.64
C ASN A 76 -5.64 3.96 11.92
N VAL A 77 -4.32 4.10 12.05
CA VAL A 77 -3.60 3.69 13.27
C VAL A 77 -4.10 4.49 14.48
N ARG A 78 -4.21 5.81 14.36
CA ARG A 78 -4.69 6.67 15.44
C ARG A 78 -6.12 6.32 15.84
N ASP A 79 -7.01 6.15 14.88
CA ASP A 79 -8.42 5.87 15.14
C ASP A 79 -8.60 4.50 15.82
N ASN A 80 -7.78 3.51 15.47
CA ASN A 80 -7.81 2.20 16.11
C ASN A 80 -7.21 2.21 17.52
N GLN A 81 -6.20 3.03 17.79
CA GLN A 81 -5.67 3.23 19.14
C GLN A 81 -6.73 3.84 20.08
N VAL A 82 -7.47 4.85 19.60
CA VAL A 82 -8.56 5.50 20.36
C VAL A 82 -9.70 4.53 20.66
N LYS A 83 -10.02 3.63 19.72
CA LYS A 83 -11.05 2.61 19.92
C LYS A 83 -10.61 1.47 20.84
N GLY A 84 -9.32 1.14 20.85
CA GLY A 84 -8.73 0.09 21.71
C GLY A 84 -8.74 0.44 23.20
N THR A 85 -8.59 1.72 23.56
CA THR A 85 -8.63 2.19 24.95
C THR A 85 -10.05 2.26 25.55
N GLY A 86 -11.10 2.26 24.72
CA GLY A 86 -12.49 2.21 25.18
C GLY A 86 -12.98 0.84 25.66
N ARG A 87 -12.21 -0.24 25.42
CA ARG A 87 -12.65 -1.63 25.72
C ARG A 87 -12.23 -2.15 27.09
N LEU A 88 -11.49 -1.37 27.88
CA LEU A 88 -11.05 -1.72 29.24
C LEU A 88 -11.81 -0.93 30.34
N ALA A 89 -12.77 -0.08 30.00
CA ALA A 89 -13.58 0.68 30.97
C ALA A 89 -14.97 0.08 31.23
N GLY A 90 -15.15 -1.22 30.99
CA GLY A 90 -16.47 -1.88 31.02
C GLY A 90 -16.45 -3.34 31.45
N LEU A 91 -15.53 -3.72 32.35
CA LEU A 91 -15.57 -4.96 33.12
C LEU A 91 -15.31 -4.66 34.59
#